data_AF-A0A415ZM15-F1
#
_entry.id   AF-A0A415ZM15-F1
#
_cell.length_a   1.000
_cell.length_b   1.000
_cell.length_c   1.000
_cell.angle_alpha   90.00
_cell.angle_beta   90.00
_cell.angle_gamma   90.00
#
_symmetry.space_group_name_H-M   'P 1'
#
loop_
_entity.id
_entity.type
_entity.pdbx_description
1 polymer ?
#
loop_
_entity_poly.entity_id
_entity_poly.type
_entity_poly.pdbx_seq_one_letter_code
_entity_poly.pdbx_strand_id
1 'polypeptide(L)'
;MRLPQEIFAEALWVEWFITHGSVRKKKLPDLLRKYNLKLKKEKTLDDVILSIGRAFKNTSCVSSKQRERIAEEIDKVCIIANWEDAVAKYKKS
;
A
#
# COMPACT_ATOMS: atom_id res chain seq x y z
N MET A 1 -13.23 -2.27 -9.60
CA MET A 1 -11.85 -2.16 -10.10
C MET A 1 -11.00 -1.58 -8.98
N ARG A 2 -9.76 -2.06 -8.77
CA ARG A 2 -8.90 -1.62 -7.66
C ARG A 2 -7.75 -0.73 -8.15
N LEU A 3 -7.55 0.41 -7.50
CA LEU A 3 -6.43 1.33 -7.70
C LEU A 3 -5.09 0.68 -7.31
N PRO A 4 -3.96 1.14 -7.87
CA PRO A 4 -2.62 0.68 -7.46
C PRO A 4 -2.39 0.70 -5.95
N GLN A 5 -2.90 1.72 -5.25
CA GLN A 5 -2.84 1.85 -3.80
C GLN A 5 -3.62 0.73 -3.08
N GLU A 6 -4.78 0.32 -3.60
CA GLU A 6 -5.60 -0.75 -3.01
C GLU A 6 -4.95 -2.12 -3.20
N ILE A 7 -4.34 -2.37 -4.37
CA ILE A 7 -3.60 -3.62 -4.63
C ILE A 7 -2.34 -3.68 -3.78
N PHE A 8 -1.63 -2.56 -3.63
CA PHE A 8 -0.48 -2.47 -2.75
C PHE A 8 -0.86 -2.65 -1.28
N ALA A 9 -1.98 -2.05 -0.84
CA ALA A 9 -2.51 -2.23 0.51
C ALA A 9 -2.82 -3.70 0.82
N GLU A 10 -3.37 -4.45 -0.13
CA GLU A 10 -3.58 -5.89 0.01
C GLU A 10 -2.25 -6.65 0.14
N ALA A 11 -1.23 -6.31 -0.66
CA ALA A 11 0.09 -6.93 -0.54
C ALA A 11 0.74 -6.66 0.83
N LEU A 12 0.63 -5.44 1.34
CA LEU A 12 1.13 -5.07 2.67
C LEU A 12 0.37 -5.79 3.79
N TRP A 13 -0.94 -5.90 3.67
CA TRP A 13 -1.77 -6.64 4.63
C TRP A 13 -1.39 -8.12 4.67
N VAL A 14 -1.21 -8.75 3.49
CA VAL A 14 -0.77 -10.15 3.38
C VAL A 14 0.62 -10.34 3.98
N GLU A 15 1.57 -9.46 3.67
CA GLU A 15 2.91 -9.54 4.25
C GLU A 15 2.86 -9.43 5.77
N TRP A 16 2.14 -8.43 6.31
CA TRP A 16 1.96 -8.25 7.75
C TRP A 16 1.32 -9.47 8.42
N PHE A 17 0.32 -10.07 7.79
CA PHE A 17 -0.37 -11.26 8.30
C PHE A 17 0.55 -12.48 8.36
N ILE A 18 1.31 -12.74 7.28
CA ILE A 18 2.24 -13.88 7.17
C ILE A 18 3.42 -13.75 8.13
N THR A 19 3.91 -12.54 8.36
CA THR A 19 5.09 -12.28 9.20
C THR A 19 4.74 -12.01 10.67
N HIS A 20 3.49 -12.24 11.08
CA HIS A 20 3.00 -11.99 12.44
C HIS A 20 3.25 -10.55 12.92
N GLY A 21 3.08 -9.58 12.03
CA GLY A 21 3.05 -8.17 12.38
C GLY A 21 4.21 -7.32 11.85
N SER A 22 5.05 -7.85 10.97
CA SER A 22 6.26 -7.15 10.51
C SER A 22 6.36 -7.03 8.99
N VAL A 23 6.33 -5.83 8.45
CA VAL A 23 6.63 -5.63 7.02
C VAL A 23 8.12 -5.38 6.84
N ARG A 24 8.77 -6.15 5.95
CA ARG A 24 10.22 -6.05 5.74
C ARG A 24 10.54 -4.81 4.92
N LYS A 25 11.08 -3.78 5.58
CA LYS A 25 11.51 -2.52 4.94
C LYS A 25 12.34 -2.71 3.66
N LYS A 26 13.20 -3.74 3.63
CA LYS A 26 14.04 -4.09 2.47
C LYS A 26 13.26 -4.46 1.21
N LYS A 27 12.03 -4.98 1.34
CA LYS A 27 11.17 -5.38 0.21
C LYS A 27 10.29 -4.24 -0.31
N LEU A 28 10.12 -3.18 0.48
CA LEU A 28 9.22 -2.08 0.14
C LEU A 28 9.57 -1.38 -1.18
N PRO A 29 10.84 -1.10 -1.51
CA PRO A 29 11.19 -0.48 -2.80
C PRO A 29 10.74 -1.32 -3.99
N ASP A 30 10.96 -2.64 -3.94
CA ASP A 30 10.57 -3.57 -5.00
C ASP A 30 9.04 -3.67 -5.11
N LEU A 31 8.34 -3.69 -3.98
CA LEU A 31 6.88 -3.70 -3.97
C LEU A 31 6.30 -2.39 -4.54
N LEU A 32 6.82 -1.23 -4.13
CA LEU A 32 6.40 0.07 -4.67
C LEU A 32 6.55 0.08 -6.20
N ARG A 33 7.70 -0.35 -6.71
CA ARG A 33 7.93 -0.45 -8.16
C ARG A 33 6.97 -1.44 -8.83
N LYS A 34 6.76 -2.63 -8.25
CA LYS A 34 5.85 -3.66 -8.76
C LYS A 34 4.41 -3.16 -8.90
N TYR A 35 3.96 -2.35 -7.95
CA TYR A 35 2.61 -1.77 -7.93
C TYR A 35 2.54 -0.38 -8.55
N ASN A 36 3.58 0.08 -9.27
CA ASN A 36 3.59 1.38 -9.95
C ASN A 36 3.34 2.56 -8.98
N LEU A 37 3.94 2.48 -7.79
CA LEU A 37 3.89 3.51 -6.76
C LEU A 37 5.27 4.07 -6.49
N LYS A 38 5.30 5.32 -6.03
CA LYS A 38 6.49 6.00 -5.49
C LYS A 38 6.12 6.80 -4.26
N LEU A 39 7.10 7.06 -3.40
CA LEU A 39 6.90 7.91 -2.23
C LEU A 39 6.60 9.35 -2.67
N LYS A 40 5.72 10.02 -1.93
CA LYS A 40 5.55 11.48 -2.02
C LYS A 40 6.84 12.18 -1.58
N LYS A 41 7.00 13.45 -1.97
CA LYS A 41 8.13 14.27 -1.55
C LYS A 41 8.22 14.25 0.00
N GLU A 42 9.43 14.11 0.53
CA GLU A 42 9.72 14.08 1.98
C GLU A 42 9.16 12.86 2.74
N LYS A 43 8.56 11.89 2.04
CA LYS A 43 8.14 10.63 2.65
C LYS A 43 9.22 9.58 2.55
N THR A 44 9.22 8.70 3.54
CA THR A 44 10.20 7.64 3.73
C THR A 44 9.53 6.26 3.71
N LEU A 45 10.34 5.21 3.64
CA LEU A 45 9.83 3.85 3.81
C LEU A 45 9.30 3.60 5.23
N ASP A 46 9.77 4.35 6.24
CA ASP A 46 9.24 4.26 7.60
C ASP A 46 7.81 4.82 7.68
N ASP A 47 7.49 5.87 6.91
CA ASP A 47 6.12 6.36 6.79
C ASP A 47 5.17 5.29 6.25
N VAL A 48 5.62 4.47 5.29
CA VAL A 48 4.82 3.35 4.75
C VAL A 48 4.53 2.30 5.82
N ILE A 49 5.52 1.96 6.65
CA ILE A 49 5.35 1.01 7.76
C ILE A 49 4.42 1.61 8.82
N LEU A 50 4.58 2.90 9.13
CA LEU A 50 3.70 3.61 10.06
C LEU A 50 2.26 3.68 9.58
N SER A 51 2.01 3.84 8.28
CA SER A 51 0.67 3.81 7.68
C SER A 51 -0.07 2.51 8.00
N ILE A 52 0.62 1.37 8.00
CA ILE A 52 0.02 0.07 8.37
C ILE A 52 -0.39 0.07 9.84
N GLY A 53 0.48 0.52 10.74
CA GLY A 53 0.17 0.63 12.17
C GLY A 53 -0.99 1.58 12.46
N ARG A 54 -1.05 2.72 11.76
CA ARG A 54 -2.15 3.69 11.87
C ARG A 54 -3.48 3.11 11.38
N ALA A 55 -3.45 2.40 10.25
CA ALA A 55 -4.62 1.72 9.71
C ALA A 55 -5.17 0.70 10.73
N PHE A 56 -4.30 -0.11 11.34
CA PHE A 56 -4.72 -1.13 12.30
C PHE A 56 -5.24 -0.56 13.62
N LYS A 57 -4.64 0.52 14.15
CA LYS A 57 -5.06 1.17 15.40
C LYS A 57 -6.54 1.56 15.41
N ASN A 58 -7.10 1.88 14.24
CA ASN A 58 -8.46 2.39 14.08
C ASN A 58 -9.41 1.40 13.39
N THR A 59 -9.07 0.11 13.35
CA THR A 59 -9.90 -0.93 12.70
C THR A 59 -10.34 -2.02 13.65
N SER A 60 -11.62 -2.41 13.53
CA SER A 60 -12.10 -3.71 14.01
C SER A 60 -11.42 -4.84 13.24
N CYS A 61 -11.34 -6.05 13.80
CA CYS A 61 -10.75 -7.26 13.19
C CYS A 61 -11.39 -7.75 11.87
N VAL A 62 -12.05 -6.86 11.11
CA VAL A 62 -12.65 -7.12 9.81
C VAL A 62 -11.61 -6.85 8.71
N SER A 63 -11.16 -7.91 8.04
CA SER A 63 -10.06 -7.88 7.05
C SER A 63 -10.32 -6.98 5.83
N SER A 64 -11.58 -6.79 5.43
CA SER A 64 -11.92 -5.85 4.35
C SER A 64 -11.68 -4.39 4.76
N LYS A 65 -12.16 -3.99 5.94
CA LYS A 65 -11.96 -2.64 6.49
C LYS A 65 -10.49 -2.33 6.76
N GLN A 66 -9.72 -3.33 7.19
CA GLN A 66 -8.28 -3.19 7.37
C GLN A 66 -7.56 -2.83 6.06
N ARG A 67 -7.85 -3.55 4.97
CA ARG A 67 -7.24 -3.27 3.65
C ARG A 67 -7.62 -1.89 3.12
N GLU A 68 -8.88 -1.49 3.29
CA GLU A 68 -9.37 -0.16 2.90
C GLU A 68 -8.63 0.95 3.65
N ARG A 69 -8.50 0.83 4.98
CA ARG A 69 -7.75 1.81 5.78
C ARG A 69 -6.26 1.84 5.46
N ILE A 70 -5.66 0.70 5.15
CA ILE A 70 -4.26 0.68 4.67
C ILE A 70 -4.19 1.45 3.36
N ALA A 71 -5.11 1.26 2.42
CA ALA A 71 -5.12 2.01 1.16
C ALA A 71 -5.24 3.52 1.38
N GLU A 72 -6.12 3.97 2.28
CA GLU A 72 -6.26 5.39 2.67
C GLU A 72 -4.96 5.96 3.27
N GLU A 73 -4.30 5.23 4.17
CA GLU A 73 -3.05 5.67 4.79
C GLU A 73 -1.87 5.63 3.81
N ILE A 74 -1.89 4.71 2.85
CA ILE A 74 -0.90 4.63 1.78
C ILE A 74 -1.07 5.80 0.80
N ASP A 75 -2.28 6.19 0.47
CA ASP A 75 -2.51 7.34 -0.43
C ASP A 75 -1.93 8.64 0.14
N LYS A 76 -1.84 8.79 1.47
CA LYS A 76 -1.18 9.91 2.13
C LYS A 76 0.35 9.92 1.96
N VAL A 77 0.96 8.77 1.65
CA VAL A 77 2.42 8.57 1.64
C VAL A 77 2.96 8.28 0.25
N CYS A 78 2.18 7.64 -0.61
CA CYS A 78 2.56 7.21 -1.94
C CYS A 78 1.71 7.92 -3.02
N ILE A 79 2.26 7.99 -4.23
CA ILE A 79 1.56 8.41 -5.45
C ILE A 79 1.85 7.43 -6.57
N ILE A 80 0.97 7.41 -7.57
CA ILE A 80 1.19 6.65 -8.79
C ILE A 80 2.47 7.15 -9.47
N ALA A 81 3.37 6.23 -9.80
CA ALA A 81 4.66 6.56 -10.38
C ALA A 81 4.53 6.92 -11.87
N ASN A 82 3.78 6.12 -12.61
CA ASN A 82 3.47 6.32 -14.03
C ASN A 82 1.95 6.24 -14.28
N TRP A 83 1.35 7.37 -14.65
CA TRP A 83 -0.09 7.43 -14.95
C TRP A 83 -0.48 6.68 -16.22
N GLU A 84 0.38 6.61 -17.24
CA GLU A 84 0.10 5.88 -18.48
C GLU A 84 0.01 4.36 -18.22
N ASP A 85 0.91 3.81 -17.40
CA ASP A 85 0.86 2.40 -16.98
C ASP A 85 -0.41 2.10 -16.16
N ALA A 86 -0.76 3.01 -15.25
CA ALA A 86 -1.97 2.88 -14.45
C ALA A 86 -3.24 2.92 -15.32
N VAL A 87 -3.32 3.87 -16.27
CA VAL A 87 -4.44 4.01 -17.21
C VAL A 87 -4.50 2.83 -18.20
N ALA A 88 -3.36 2.31 -18.65
CA ALA A 88 -3.31 1.15 -19.54
C ALA A 88 -3.86 -0.12 -18.86
N LYS A 89 -3.59 -0.31 -17.56
CA LYS A 89 -4.23 -1.37 -16.76
C LYS A 89 -5.73 -1.13 -16.57
N TYR A 90 -6.14 0.13 -16.46
CA TYR A 90 -7.55 0.55 -16.42
C TYR A 90 -8.32 0.25 -17.71
N LYS A 91 -7.70 0.41 -18.89
CA LYS A 91 -8.36 0.15 -20.19
C LYS A 91 -8.47 -1.33 -20.54
N LYS A 92 -7.71 -2.20 -19.87
CA LYS A 92 -7.63 -3.65 -20.18
C LYS A 92 -8.56 -4.53 -19.35
N SER A 93 -9.27 -3.98 -18.36
CA SER A 93 -10.13 -4.74 -17.45
C SER A 93 -11.58 -4.27 -17.50
#